data_AF-A0A3C1ACV0-F1
#
_entry.id   AF-A0A3C1ACV0-F1
#
_cell.length_a   1.000
_cell.length_b   1.000
_cell.length_c   1.000
_cell.angle_alpha   90.00
_cell.angle_beta   90.00
_cell.angle_gamma   90.00
#
_symmetry.space_group_name_H-M   'P 1'
#
loop_
_entity.id
_entity.type
_entity.pdbx_description
1 polymer ?
#
loop_
_entity_poly.entity_id
_entity_poly.type
_entity_poly.pdbx_seq_one_letter_code
_entity_poly.pdbx_strand_id
1 'polypeptide(L)'
;MNIADKIKETQDLLSTNSEWKDRYKVYAENLIANIDVIKSNRNRFNEFPPLYFYISTTNAKNAKTKLLLDIRYRGQSVATLKANQNDINISTKKQDDKNLRDFNCDIKLNDISWREKQVREFRKFFKYRDNSRNYNDKNKKNEEHNVESLLLSEFSKKKSNSKQIKGIQPVKICGNRFGMPTPIGASHHNKLIYANQYGAELIFLQEQGKVVLHI
;
A
#
# COMPACT_ATOMS: atom_id res chain seq x y z
N MET A 1 14.01 9.08 26.47
CA MET A 1 13.55 10.22 25.66
C MET A 1 12.07 10.41 25.94
N ASN A 2 11.64 11.59 26.38
CA ASN A 2 10.25 11.81 26.77
C ASN A 2 9.37 11.92 25.51
N ILE A 3 8.21 11.25 25.51
CA ILE A 3 7.22 11.29 24.42
C ILE A 3 6.76 12.74 24.20
N ALA A 4 6.56 13.50 25.29
CA ALA A 4 6.14 14.90 25.21
C ALA A 4 7.14 15.77 24.42
N ASP A 5 8.45 15.54 24.60
CA ASP A 5 9.49 16.29 23.90
C ASP A 5 9.46 15.99 22.40
N LYS A 6 9.21 14.73 22.01
CA LYS A 6 9.10 14.33 20.60
C LYS A 6 7.84 14.83 19.92
N ILE A 7 6.73 14.89 20.65
CA ILE A 7 5.50 15.52 20.18
C ILE A 7 5.77 16.99 19.87
N LYS A 8 6.42 17.70 20.81
CA LYS A 8 6.77 19.11 20.64
C LYS A 8 7.71 19.33 19.46
N GLU A 9 8.80 18.55 19.36
CA GLU A 9 9.74 18.62 18.22
C GLU A 9 9.03 18.40 16.88
N THR A 10 8.07 17.46 16.81
CA THR A 10 7.28 17.22 15.60
C THR A 10 6.35 18.40 15.28
N GLN A 11 5.67 18.94 16.29
CA GLN A 11 4.80 20.11 16.13
C GLN A 11 5.58 21.33 15.66
N ASP A 12 6.75 21.57 16.23
CA ASP A 12 7.64 22.67 15.85
C ASP A 12 8.08 22.50 14.39
N LEU A 13 8.55 21.31 13.99
CA LEU A 13 8.93 20.99 12.60
C LEU A 13 7.79 21.22 11.60
N LEU A 14 6.57 20.78 11.92
CA LEU A 14 5.38 20.95 11.07
C LEU A 14 4.85 22.38 11.04
N SER A 15 5.17 23.18 12.06
CA SER A 15 4.79 24.60 12.14
C SER A 15 5.75 25.46 11.33
N THR A 16 7.05 25.15 11.36
CA THR A 16 8.08 25.86 10.57
C THR A 16 7.98 25.56 9.07
N ASN A 17 7.51 24.37 8.69
CA ASN A 17 7.34 23.95 7.30
C ASN A 17 5.85 23.77 7.01
N SER A 18 5.20 24.73 6.36
CA SER A 18 3.74 24.73 6.15
C SER A 18 3.30 24.16 4.80
N GLU A 19 4.23 23.87 3.89
CA GLU A 19 3.99 23.43 2.51
C GLU A 19 3.33 22.04 2.44
N TRP A 20 3.45 21.20 3.48
CA TRP A 20 2.74 19.93 3.54
C TRP A 20 1.23 20.12 3.50
N LYS A 21 0.72 21.24 4.03
CA LYS A 21 -0.71 21.57 4.00
C LYS A 21 -1.18 21.72 2.56
N ASP A 22 -0.44 22.50 1.77
CA ASP A 22 -0.74 22.73 0.35
C ASP A 22 -0.58 21.44 -0.44
N ARG A 23 0.49 20.68 -0.20
CA ARG A 23 0.73 19.39 -0.84
C ARG A 23 -0.39 18.38 -0.55
N TYR A 24 -0.84 18.30 0.70
CA TYR A 24 -1.92 17.40 1.10
C TYR A 24 -3.28 17.86 0.55
N LYS A 25 -3.52 19.17 0.49
CA LYS A 25 -4.70 19.74 -0.20
C LYS A 25 -4.70 19.30 -1.66
N VAL A 26 -3.59 19.46 -2.36
CA VAL A 26 -3.44 19.00 -3.76
C VAL A 26 -3.63 17.49 -3.88
N TYR A 27 -3.14 16.68 -2.94
CA TYR A 27 -3.41 15.23 -2.95
C TYR A 27 -4.90 14.94 -2.81
N ALA A 28 -5.60 15.58 -1.88
CA ALA A 28 -7.03 15.40 -1.67
C ALA A 28 -7.84 15.81 -2.90
N GLU A 29 -7.57 16.98 -3.49
CA GLU A 29 -8.22 17.47 -4.71
C GLU A 29 -8.03 16.50 -5.88
N ASN A 30 -6.81 16.02 -6.10
CA ASN A 30 -6.53 15.04 -7.15
C ASN A 30 -7.20 13.68 -6.90
N LEU A 31 -7.30 13.25 -5.64
CA LEU A 31 -8.00 12.03 -5.29
C LEU A 31 -9.50 12.13 -5.58
N ILE A 32 -10.13 13.24 -5.18
CA ILE A 32 -11.54 13.52 -5.44
C ILE A 32 -11.81 13.57 -6.95
N ALA A 33 -10.98 14.32 -7.70
CA ALA A 33 -11.13 14.46 -9.15
C ALA A 33 -11.02 13.13 -9.93
N ASN A 34 -10.33 12.13 -9.37
CA ASN A 34 -10.10 10.84 -10.01
C ASN A 34 -10.91 9.68 -9.40
N ILE A 35 -11.73 9.93 -8.38
CA ILE A 35 -12.35 8.87 -7.56
C ILE A 35 -13.21 7.92 -8.38
N ASP A 36 -13.97 8.44 -9.34
CA ASP A 36 -14.87 7.66 -10.18
C ASP A 36 -14.12 6.77 -11.16
N VAL A 37 -13.00 7.27 -11.72
CA VAL A 37 -12.12 6.48 -12.60
C VAL A 37 -11.47 5.35 -11.81
N ILE A 38 -11.02 5.61 -10.58
CA ILE A 38 -10.43 4.57 -9.72
C ILE A 38 -11.49 3.53 -9.36
N LYS A 39 -12.69 3.97 -8.96
CA LYS A 39 -13.81 3.11 -8.54
C LYS A 39 -14.31 2.21 -9.68
N SER A 40 -14.56 2.79 -10.85
CA SER A 40 -15.01 2.05 -12.04
C SER A 40 -13.99 1.00 -12.46
N ASN A 41 -12.70 1.34 -12.48
CA ASN A 41 -11.65 0.37 -12.77
C ASN A 41 -11.55 -0.72 -11.71
N ARG A 42 -11.64 -0.37 -10.42
CA ARG A 42 -11.55 -1.34 -9.34
C ARG A 42 -12.60 -2.46 -9.45
N ASN A 43 -13.80 -2.13 -9.89
CA ASN A 43 -14.91 -3.09 -10.02
C ASN A 43 -14.70 -4.11 -11.14
N ARG A 44 -13.74 -3.89 -12.04
CA ARG A 44 -13.46 -4.79 -13.17
C ARG A 44 -12.54 -5.96 -12.81
N PHE A 45 -11.96 -5.97 -11.62
CA PHE A 45 -11.11 -7.07 -11.14
C PHE A 45 -11.35 -7.35 -9.65
N ASN A 46 -11.27 -8.62 -9.28
CA ASN A 46 -11.44 -9.04 -7.89
C ASN A 46 -10.10 -9.02 -7.14
N GLU A 47 -10.16 -8.70 -5.85
CA GLU A 47 -9.03 -8.98 -4.94
C GLU A 47 -8.86 -10.48 -4.82
N PHE A 48 -7.61 -10.94 -4.79
CA PHE A 48 -7.28 -12.36 -4.73
C PHE A 48 -6.33 -12.60 -3.56
N PRO A 49 -6.85 -12.70 -2.31
CA PRO A 49 -6.01 -13.00 -1.16
C PRO A 49 -5.15 -14.24 -1.42
N PRO A 50 -3.85 -14.21 -1.05
CA PRO A 50 -3.16 -13.22 -0.22
C PRO A 50 -2.53 -12.03 -0.98
N LEU A 51 -2.93 -11.77 -2.23
CA LEU A 51 -2.50 -10.61 -3.01
C LEU A 51 -3.45 -9.42 -2.78
N TYR A 52 -2.88 -8.29 -2.37
CA TYR A 52 -3.63 -7.07 -2.09
C TYR A 52 -3.19 -5.93 -3.02
N PHE A 53 -4.15 -5.09 -3.43
CA PHE A 53 -3.88 -3.94 -4.27
C PHE A 53 -3.61 -2.70 -3.44
N TYR A 54 -2.50 -2.03 -3.73
CA TYR A 54 -2.09 -0.76 -3.16
C TYR A 54 -2.10 0.32 -4.23
N ILE A 55 -2.54 1.51 -3.85
CA ILE A 55 -2.47 2.71 -4.69
C ILE A 55 -1.66 3.77 -3.96
N SER A 56 -0.69 4.37 -4.65
CA SER A 56 0.06 5.52 -4.12
C SER A 56 -0.64 6.83 -4.47
N THR A 57 -0.31 7.91 -3.75
CA THR A 57 -0.78 9.27 -4.06
C THR A 57 -0.48 9.66 -5.50
N THR A 58 0.72 9.36 -6.00
CA THR A 58 1.13 9.63 -7.38
C THR A 58 0.27 8.87 -8.39
N ASN A 59 0.03 7.57 -8.16
CA ASN A 59 -0.76 6.77 -9.09
C ASN A 59 -2.23 7.15 -9.07
N ALA A 60 -2.76 7.53 -7.91
CA ALA A 60 -4.13 8.01 -7.78
C ALA A 60 -4.32 9.37 -8.48
N LYS A 61 -3.35 10.28 -8.36
CA LYS A 61 -3.32 11.55 -9.09
C LYS A 61 -3.35 11.36 -10.62
N ASN A 62 -2.64 10.34 -11.12
CA ASN A 62 -2.52 10.08 -12.55
C ASN A 62 -3.57 9.11 -13.11
N ALA A 63 -4.57 8.71 -12.29
CA ALA A 63 -5.48 7.64 -12.64
C ALA A 63 -6.34 7.90 -13.89
N LYS A 64 -6.61 9.18 -14.23
CA LYS A 64 -7.37 9.56 -15.44
C LYS A 64 -6.73 9.07 -16.73
N THR A 65 -5.40 9.11 -16.82
CA THR A 65 -4.67 8.64 -18.01
C THR A 65 -4.32 7.17 -17.91
N LYS A 66 -3.83 6.74 -16.73
CA LYS A 66 -3.43 5.35 -16.49
C LYS A 66 -3.47 5.04 -15.00
N LEU A 67 -4.37 4.15 -14.61
CA LEU A 67 -4.40 3.64 -13.25
C LEU A 67 -3.33 2.57 -13.07
N LEU A 68 -2.40 2.82 -12.15
CA LEU A 68 -1.37 1.87 -11.75
C LEU A 68 -1.62 1.42 -10.31
N LEU A 69 -1.74 0.12 -10.09
CA LEU A 69 -1.85 -0.47 -8.77
C LEU A 69 -0.66 -1.38 -8.50
N ASP A 70 -0.09 -1.26 -7.32
CA ASP A 70 0.94 -2.15 -6.84
C ASP A 70 0.26 -3.39 -6.23
N ILE A 71 0.59 -4.57 -6.75
CA ILE A 71 0.11 -5.83 -6.22
C ILE A 71 1.14 -6.30 -5.20
N ARG A 72 0.72 -6.39 -3.94
CA ARG A 72 1.60 -6.80 -2.86
C ARG A 72 1.22 -8.18 -2.31
N TYR A 73 2.23 -9.03 -2.12
CA TYR A 73 2.15 -10.25 -1.32
C TYR A 73 2.84 -9.99 0.01
N ARG A 74 2.06 -10.05 1.10
CA ARG A 74 2.56 -9.76 2.46
C ARG A 74 3.28 -8.40 2.54
N GLY A 75 2.81 -7.38 1.83
CA GLY A 75 3.46 -6.06 1.81
C GLY A 75 4.70 -5.94 0.92
N GLN A 76 5.16 -7.00 0.24
CA GLN A 76 6.15 -6.88 -0.84
C GLN A 76 5.48 -6.62 -2.17
N SER A 77 5.92 -5.61 -2.93
CA SER A 77 5.54 -5.46 -4.34
C SER A 77 5.99 -6.70 -5.13
N VAL A 78 5.03 -7.38 -5.77
CA VAL A 78 5.28 -8.56 -6.62
C VAL A 78 4.86 -8.36 -8.07
N ALA A 79 3.99 -7.40 -8.34
CA ALA A 79 3.58 -7.05 -9.69
C ALA A 79 2.94 -5.65 -9.72
N THR A 80 2.77 -5.10 -10.92
CA THR A 80 2.02 -3.88 -11.16
C THR A 80 0.83 -4.18 -12.07
N LEU A 81 -0.37 -3.83 -11.62
CA LEU A 81 -1.57 -3.81 -12.45
C LEU A 81 -1.68 -2.47 -13.16
N LYS A 82 -1.94 -2.51 -14.46
CA LYS A 82 -2.19 -1.33 -15.31
C LYS A 82 -3.62 -1.43 -15.80
N ALA A 83 -4.47 -0.51 -15.39
CA ALA A 83 -5.85 -0.42 -15.85
C ALA A 83 -6.06 0.88 -16.64
N ASN A 84 -6.65 0.75 -17.82
CA ASN A 84 -7.20 1.86 -18.61
C ASN A 84 -8.69 1.56 -18.85
N GLN A 85 -9.41 2.40 -19.60
CA GLN A 85 -10.86 2.21 -19.81
C GLN A 85 -11.25 0.84 -20.40
N ASN A 86 -10.39 0.24 -21.24
CA ASN A 86 -10.73 -0.95 -22.03
C ASN A 86 -10.05 -2.22 -21.51
N ASP A 87 -8.80 -2.09 -21.04
CA ASP A 87 -7.91 -3.20 -20.74
C ASP A 87 -7.37 -3.15 -19.32
N ILE A 88 -7.02 -4.33 -18.81
CA ILE A 88 -6.34 -4.51 -17.53
C ILE A 88 -5.21 -5.48 -17.77
N ASN A 89 -3.98 -4.99 -17.64
CA ASN A 89 -2.78 -5.77 -17.85
C ASN A 89 -1.97 -5.83 -16.56
N ILE A 90 -1.15 -6.87 -16.43
CA ILE A 90 -0.24 -7.06 -15.31
C ILE A 90 1.19 -7.16 -15.83
N SER A 91 2.13 -6.62 -15.07
CA SER A 91 3.55 -6.83 -15.31
C SER A 91 4.30 -7.10 -14.01
N THR A 92 5.26 -8.03 -14.05
CA THR A 92 6.22 -8.30 -12.97
C THR A 92 7.60 -7.73 -13.30
N LYS A 93 7.80 -7.06 -14.44
CA LYS A 93 9.12 -6.66 -14.96
C LYS A 93 10.00 -5.89 -13.96
N LYS A 94 9.39 -5.08 -13.09
CA LYS A 94 10.13 -4.31 -12.05
C LYS A 94 10.41 -5.13 -10.78
N GLN A 95 9.82 -6.32 -10.69
CA GLN A 95 9.79 -7.20 -9.53
C GLN A 95 10.39 -8.58 -9.84
N ASP A 96 10.70 -8.95 -11.08
CA ASP A 96 11.17 -10.28 -11.48
C ASP A 96 12.32 -10.79 -10.58
N ASP A 97 13.39 -10.01 -10.43
CA ASP A 97 14.54 -10.39 -9.60
C ASP A 97 14.17 -10.53 -8.12
N LYS A 98 13.29 -9.66 -7.61
CA LYS A 98 12.83 -9.69 -6.21
C LYS A 98 11.89 -10.87 -5.97
N ASN A 99 11.02 -11.18 -6.93
CA ASN A 99 10.11 -12.31 -6.90
C ASN A 99 10.88 -13.62 -6.87
N LEU A 100 11.92 -13.75 -7.69
CA LEU A 100 12.79 -14.91 -7.67
C LEU A 100 13.54 -15.00 -6.34
N ARG A 101 14.22 -13.92 -5.93
CA ARG A 101 15.05 -13.90 -4.71
C ARG A 101 14.26 -14.14 -3.43
N ASP A 102 13.12 -13.45 -3.26
CA ASP A 102 12.38 -13.45 -1.99
C ASP A 102 11.37 -14.59 -1.95
N PHE A 103 10.87 -15.03 -3.11
CA PHE A 103 9.72 -15.93 -3.19
C PHE A 103 9.94 -17.18 -4.02
N ASN A 104 11.10 -17.33 -4.67
CA ASN A 104 11.38 -18.38 -5.64
C ASN A 104 10.32 -18.45 -6.77
N CYS A 105 9.80 -17.28 -7.16
CA CYS A 105 8.82 -17.15 -8.23
C CYS A 105 9.50 -16.74 -9.52
N ASP A 106 9.63 -17.68 -10.47
CA ASP A 106 10.19 -17.42 -11.80
C ASP A 106 9.12 -17.10 -12.86
N ILE A 107 7.87 -16.90 -12.44
CA ILE A 107 6.77 -16.52 -13.36
C ILE A 107 6.93 -15.04 -13.73
N LYS A 108 7.35 -14.78 -14.97
CA LYS A 108 7.52 -13.43 -15.52
C LYS A 108 6.34 -13.05 -16.40
N LEU A 109 5.76 -11.88 -16.15
CA LEU A 109 4.63 -11.32 -16.88
C LEU A 109 5.03 -9.96 -17.46
N ASN A 110 4.91 -9.81 -18.78
CA ASN A 110 5.22 -8.57 -19.47
C ASN A 110 3.96 -7.99 -20.14
N ASP A 111 3.23 -7.16 -19.40
CA ASP A 111 2.02 -6.47 -19.85
C ASP A 111 0.95 -7.41 -20.43
N ILE A 112 0.75 -8.53 -19.75
CA ILE A 112 -0.23 -9.56 -20.12
C ILE A 112 -1.61 -9.19 -19.60
N SER A 113 -2.67 -9.48 -20.37
CA SER A 113 -4.05 -9.32 -19.93
C SER A 113 -4.35 -10.09 -18.64
N TRP A 114 -5.04 -9.44 -17.69
CA TRP A 114 -5.33 -9.95 -16.34
C TRP A 114 -6.11 -11.28 -16.32
N ARG A 115 -6.85 -11.56 -17.39
CA ARG A 115 -7.70 -12.75 -17.53
C ARG A 115 -6.95 -13.97 -18.09
N GLU A 116 -5.70 -13.79 -18.54
CA GLU A 116 -4.92 -14.85 -19.18
C GLU A 116 -4.52 -15.98 -18.22
N LYS A 117 -4.30 -17.15 -18.80
CA LYS A 117 -3.94 -18.38 -18.07
C LYS A 117 -2.66 -18.20 -17.25
N GLN A 118 -1.63 -17.59 -17.83
CA GLN A 118 -0.35 -17.34 -17.13
C GLN A 118 -0.52 -16.44 -15.89
N VAL A 119 -1.44 -15.47 -15.93
CA VAL A 119 -1.74 -14.62 -14.77
C VAL A 119 -2.49 -15.42 -13.70
N ARG A 120 -3.32 -16.38 -14.10
CA ARG A 120 -3.95 -17.31 -13.15
C ARG A 120 -2.91 -18.17 -12.44
N GLU A 121 -1.89 -18.66 -13.15
CA GLU A 121 -0.81 -19.43 -12.54
C GLU A 121 0.03 -18.58 -11.57
N PHE A 122 0.34 -17.33 -11.93
CA PHE A 122 0.97 -16.37 -11.00
C PHE A 122 0.15 -16.19 -9.71
N ARG A 123 -1.18 -15.99 -9.83
CA ARG A 123 -2.06 -15.86 -8.66
C ARG A 123 -2.08 -17.14 -7.82
N LYS A 124 -2.13 -18.32 -8.45
CA LYS A 124 -2.11 -19.61 -7.76
C LYS A 124 -0.80 -19.83 -7.01
N PHE A 125 0.33 -19.49 -7.62
CA PHE A 125 1.64 -19.59 -6.99
C PHE A 125 1.64 -18.90 -5.61
N PHE A 126 1.23 -17.63 -5.56
CA PHE A 126 1.19 -16.90 -4.29
C PHE A 126 0.10 -17.36 -3.31
N LYS A 127 -0.96 -18.00 -3.81
CA LYS A 127 -2.04 -18.53 -2.96
C LYS A 127 -1.66 -19.81 -2.25
N TYR A 128 -0.91 -20.70 -2.90
CA TYR A 128 -0.65 -22.05 -2.40
C TYR A 128 0.78 -22.27 -1.91
N ARG A 129 1.69 -21.31 -2.12
CA ARG A 129 3.02 -21.38 -1.53
C ARG A 129 2.98 -21.34 -0.01
N ASP A 130 3.99 -21.95 0.60
CA ASP A 130 4.18 -21.90 2.05
C ASP A 130 4.38 -20.47 2.55
N ASN A 131 3.85 -20.20 3.74
CA ASN A 131 3.82 -18.89 4.38
C ASN A 131 5.20 -18.47 4.95
N SER A 132 6.29 -18.76 4.25
CA SER A 132 7.63 -18.29 4.60
C SER A 132 8.11 -17.26 3.57
N ARG A 133 8.43 -16.06 4.06
CA ARG A 133 8.93 -14.95 3.24
C ARG A 133 10.43 -15.09 2.97
N ASN A 134 11.14 -15.82 3.84
CA ASN A 134 12.59 -15.80 3.90
C ASN A 134 13.12 -17.21 4.15
N TYR A 135 13.84 -17.76 3.18
CA TYR A 135 14.71 -18.93 3.41
C TYR A 135 16.05 -18.50 4.04
N ASN A 136 16.37 -17.20 4.08
CA ASN A 136 17.69 -16.73 4.48
C ASN A 136 17.64 -15.41 5.28
N ASP A 137 18.50 -15.29 6.30
CA ASP A 137 18.48 -14.19 7.29
C ASP A 137 18.74 -12.79 6.71
N LYS A 138 19.29 -12.71 5.50
CA LYS A 138 19.65 -11.45 4.81
C LYS A 138 18.43 -10.60 4.39
N ASN A 139 17.23 -11.17 4.41
CA ASN A 139 16.00 -10.52 3.93
C ASN A 139 15.10 -9.94 5.05
N LYS A 140 15.56 -9.92 6.31
CA LYS A 140 14.80 -9.40 7.48
C LYS A 140 14.39 -7.92 7.40
N LYS A 141 14.95 -7.13 6.48
CA LYS A 141 14.69 -5.68 6.36
C LYS A 141 13.24 -5.31 5.99
N ASN A 142 12.43 -6.24 5.50
CA ASN A 142 11.06 -5.97 5.04
C ASN A 142 9.97 -6.57 5.94
N GLU A 143 10.30 -6.96 7.18
CA GLU A 143 9.33 -7.51 8.13
C GLU A 143 8.28 -6.50 8.58
N GLU A 144 8.61 -5.20 8.62
CA GLU A 144 7.63 -4.15 8.95
C GLU A 144 6.44 -4.18 7.97
N HIS A 145 6.71 -4.19 6.66
CA HIS A 145 5.67 -4.30 5.65
C HIS A 145 4.89 -5.64 5.71
N ASN A 146 5.53 -6.71 6.19
CA ASN A 146 4.86 -8.00 6.44
C ASN A 146 3.81 -7.85 7.54
N VAL A 147 4.24 -7.34 8.70
CA VAL A 147 3.40 -7.12 9.88
C VAL A 147 2.27 -6.15 9.54
N GLU A 148 2.59 -5.03 8.90
CA GLU A 148 1.63 -4.05 8.40
C GLU A 148 0.58 -4.71 7.49
N SER A 149 1.02 -5.48 6.49
CA SER A 149 0.10 -6.16 5.58
C SER A 149 -0.81 -7.15 6.27
N LEU A 150 -0.32 -7.86 7.30
CA LEU A 150 -1.10 -8.80 8.10
C LEU A 150 -2.11 -8.08 8.99
N LEU A 151 -1.71 -7.00 9.65
CA LEU A 151 -2.59 -6.13 10.44
C LEU A 151 -3.73 -5.56 9.59
N LEU A 152 -3.41 -5.05 8.39
CA LEU A 152 -4.44 -4.54 7.47
C LEU A 152 -5.39 -5.65 7.00
N SER A 153 -4.89 -6.87 6.81
CA SER A 153 -5.74 -8.01 6.47
C SER A 153 -6.69 -8.35 7.61
N GLU A 154 -6.19 -8.37 8.85
CA GLU A 154 -6.97 -8.61 10.06
C GLU A 154 -8.06 -7.55 10.23
N PHE A 155 -7.68 -6.28 10.17
CA PHE A 155 -8.60 -5.15 10.33
C PHE A 155 -9.59 -5.05 9.17
N SER A 156 -9.25 -5.57 7.98
CA SER A 156 -10.17 -5.59 6.81
C SER A 156 -11.26 -6.67 6.87
N LYS A 157 -11.23 -7.60 7.85
CA LYS A 157 -12.24 -8.67 7.92
C LYS A 157 -13.65 -8.06 8.06
N LYS A 158 -14.62 -8.61 7.31
CA LYS A 158 -16.00 -8.08 7.28
C LYS A 158 -16.75 -8.28 8.60
N LYS A 159 -16.62 -9.46 9.21
CA LYS A 159 -17.35 -9.80 10.42
C LYS A 159 -16.52 -9.46 11.65
N SER A 160 -17.11 -8.73 12.59
CA SER A 160 -16.45 -8.35 13.84
C SER A 160 -16.05 -9.57 14.68
N ASN A 161 -16.83 -10.65 14.63
CA ASN A 161 -16.54 -11.88 15.40
C ASN A 161 -15.33 -12.67 14.88
N SER A 162 -14.89 -12.45 13.64
CA SER A 162 -13.69 -13.08 13.10
C SER A 162 -12.44 -12.23 13.26
N LYS A 163 -12.56 -11.05 13.89
CA LYS A 163 -11.44 -10.16 14.20
C LYS A 163 -10.89 -10.41 15.58
N GLN A 164 -9.58 -10.39 15.69
CA GLN A 164 -8.88 -10.30 16.96
C GLN A 164 -9.07 -8.92 17.62
N ILE A 165 -9.05 -7.85 16.83
CA ILE A 165 -9.29 -6.48 17.30
C ILE A 165 -10.52 -5.91 16.58
N LYS A 166 -11.55 -5.57 17.36
CA LYS A 166 -12.83 -5.06 16.89
C LYS A 166 -12.83 -3.53 16.86
N GLY A 167 -13.81 -2.94 16.17
CA GLY A 167 -13.99 -1.48 16.13
C GLY A 167 -13.06 -0.74 15.17
N ILE A 168 -12.00 -1.37 14.65
CA ILE A 168 -11.00 -0.78 13.75
C ILE A 168 -11.19 -1.27 12.30
N GLN A 169 -11.08 -0.36 11.34
CA GLN A 169 -11.08 -0.63 9.90
C GLN A 169 -9.98 0.19 9.21
N PRO A 170 -9.25 -0.35 8.23
CA PRO A 170 -8.35 0.47 7.43
C PRO A 170 -9.14 1.30 6.44
N VAL A 171 -8.77 2.58 6.31
CA VAL A 171 -9.28 3.44 5.25
C VAL A 171 -8.69 2.98 3.92
N LYS A 172 -9.57 2.83 2.92
CA LYS A 172 -9.20 2.38 1.58
C LYS A 172 -9.70 3.37 0.56
N ILE A 173 -8.90 3.63 -0.47
CA ILE A 173 -9.34 4.43 -1.62
C ILE A 173 -9.97 3.51 -2.63
N CYS A 174 -11.29 3.62 -2.77
CA CYS A 174 -12.08 2.77 -3.67
C CYS A 174 -11.76 1.28 -3.49
N GLY A 175 -11.62 0.79 -2.26
CA GLY A 175 -11.30 -0.61 -1.98
C GLY A 175 -9.83 -1.03 -2.18
N ASN A 176 -8.93 -0.12 -2.53
CA ASN A 176 -7.48 -0.35 -2.55
C ASN A 176 -6.85 0.13 -1.24
N ARG A 177 -5.82 -0.59 -0.77
CA ARG A 177 -5.00 -0.12 0.35
C ARG A 177 -4.25 1.15 -0.08
N PHE A 178 -4.13 2.09 0.83
CA PHE A 178 -3.56 3.40 0.54
C PHE A 178 -2.67 3.81 1.70
N GLY A 179 -1.41 4.12 1.37
CA GLY A 179 -0.46 4.76 2.27
C GLY A 179 -0.26 6.20 1.82
N MET A 180 -0.24 7.13 2.78
CA MET A 180 0.04 8.53 2.51
C MET A 180 1.41 8.91 3.08
N PRO A 181 2.37 9.36 2.26
CA PRO A 181 3.69 9.72 2.76
C PRO A 181 3.62 10.94 3.68
N THR A 182 4.25 10.84 4.85
CA THR A 182 4.37 11.95 5.81
C THR A 182 5.40 12.97 5.36
N PRO A 183 5.32 14.22 5.85
CA PRO A 183 6.43 15.15 5.82
C PRO A 183 7.55 14.81 6.81
N ILE A 184 7.45 13.74 7.59
CA ILE A 184 8.39 13.43 8.68
C ILE A 184 9.16 12.15 8.38
N GLY A 185 10.48 12.25 8.32
CA GLY A 185 11.37 11.12 8.30
C GLY A 185 11.78 10.75 9.73
N ALA A 186 11.66 9.45 10.07
CA ALA A 186 12.07 8.90 11.35
C ALA A 186 13.06 7.73 11.19
N SER A 187 13.76 7.67 10.07
CA SER A 187 14.69 6.57 9.75
C SER A 187 15.86 6.44 10.73
N HIS A 188 16.11 7.45 11.57
CA HIS A 188 17.08 7.42 12.64
C HIS A 188 16.36 7.61 13.99
N HIS A 189 16.49 6.64 14.88
CA HIS A 189 15.79 6.60 16.18
C HIS A 189 16.04 7.83 17.07
N ASN A 190 17.08 8.62 16.81
CA ASN A 190 17.44 9.79 17.60
C ASN A 190 17.02 11.13 16.99
N LYS A 191 16.63 11.19 15.72
CA LYS A 191 16.43 12.47 15.02
C LYS A 191 15.18 12.45 14.14
N LEU A 192 14.29 13.40 14.37
CA LEU A 192 13.21 13.70 13.44
C LEU A 192 13.74 14.65 12.38
N ILE A 193 13.42 14.36 11.12
CA ILE A 193 13.77 15.22 9.99
C ILE A 193 12.53 15.57 9.20
N TYR A 194 12.52 16.78 8.65
CA TYR A 194 11.56 17.14 7.63
C TYR A 194 11.93 16.48 6.31
N ALA A 195 11.07 15.60 5.81
CA ALA A 195 11.35 14.71 4.68
C ALA A 195 10.51 15.03 3.42
N ASN A 196 9.75 16.12 3.41
CA ASN A 196 8.89 16.50 2.29
C ASN A 196 7.97 15.34 1.85
N GLN A 197 8.02 14.90 0.59
CA GLN A 197 7.25 13.74 0.08
C GLN A 197 7.88 12.37 0.38
N TYR A 198 9.00 12.31 1.10
CA TYR A 198 9.80 11.10 1.33
C TYR A 198 9.77 10.59 2.78
N GLY A 199 8.86 11.11 3.60
CA GLY A 199 8.66 10.56 4.94
C GLY A 199 8.01 9.18 4.93
N ALA A 200 7.77 8.64 6.13
CA ALA A 200 7.14 7.33 6.30
C ALA A 200 5.72 7.28 5.70
N GLU A 201 5.25 6.11 5.28
CA GLU A 201 3.86 5.95 4.85
C GLU A 201 2.93 5.85 6.07
N LEU A 202 1.95 6.74 6.16
CA LEU A 202 0.86 6.62 7.13
C LEU A 202 -0.27 5.77 6.59
N ILE A 203 -0.85 5.00 7.50
CA ILE A 203 -2.08 4.27 7.28
C ILE A 203 -3.16 4.92 8.12
N PHE A 204 -4.25 5.27 7.46
CA PHE A 204 -5.43 5.76 8.14
C PHE A 204 -6.28 4.59 8.60
N LEU A 205 -6.63 4.58 9.88
CA LEU A 205 -7.61 3.67 10.45
C LEU A 205 -8.88 4.44 10.79
N GLN A 206 -10.02 3.75 10.81
CA GLN A 206 -11.28 4.27 11.29
C GLN A 206 -11.68 3.46 12.52
N GLU A 207 -11.91 4.14 13.64
CA GLU A 207 -12.37 3.57 14.90
C GLU A 207 -13.72 4.19 15.28
N GLN A 208 -14.76 3.35 15.46
CA GLN A 208 -16.11 3.78 15.86
C GLN A 208 -16.67 4.96 15.03
N GLY A 209 -16.35 5.02 13.73
CA GLY A 209 -16.80 6.09 12.84
C GLY A 209 -15.85 7.29 12.75
N LYS A 210 -14.86 7.42 13.64
CA LYS A 210 -13.83 8.48 13.60
C LYS A 210 -12.58 7.99 12.89
N VAL A 211 -11.95 8.83 12.06
CA VAL A 211 -10.65 8.52 11.47
C VAL A 211 -9.58 8.74 12.53
N VAL A 212 -8.80 7.70 12.84
CA VAL A 212 -7.70 7.70 13.81
C VAL A 212 -6.39 7.46 13.07
N LEU A 213 -5.38 8.24 13.40
CA LEU A 213 -4.02 8.13 12.88
C LEU A 213 -3.21 7.19 13.76
N HIS A 214 -2.61 6.17 13.16
CA HIS A 214 -1.57 5.37 13.79
C HIS A 214 -0.27 5.58 13.03
N ILE A 215 0.78 5.96 13.76
CA ILE A 215 2.16 6.09 13.31
C ILE A 215 2.91 4.86 13.81
#